data_AF-A0A2Z5G353-F1
#
_entry.id   AF-A0A2Z5G353-F1
#
_cell.length_a   1.000
_cell.length_b   1.000
_cell.length_c   1.000
_cell.angle_alpha   90.00
_cell.angle_beta   90.00
_cell.angle_gamma   90.00
#
_symmetry.space_group_name_H-M   'P 1'
#
loop_
_entity.id
_entity.type
_entity.pdbx_description
1 polymer ?
#
loop_
_entity_poly.entity_id
_entity_poly.type
_entity_poly.pdbx_seq_one_letter_code
_entity_poly.pdbx_strand_id
1 'polypeptide(L)'
;MDAERIRDFLRKLPHVQETVQWGNNLVFWVGDKVVGGKMFTVVNLDEDGQAVISFSAGPERYHELLENEGVIPAPYLARIHWVALERWHALSANELLDLLKDARDLTYRKLPKRTKDLLALSPAALQEAVQERRKLLAARANEQAAAKAAAKYAQEAAGKTEAGRKAQAAKKAVKKASRRR
;
A
#
# COMPACT_ATOMS: atom_id res chain seq x y z
N MET A 1 16.76 17.03 13.88
CA MET A 1 15.80 16.92 12.76
C MET A 1 14.44 16.59 13.33
N ASP A 2 13.37 16.85 12.58
CA ASP A 2 11.98 16.55 12.94
C ASP A 2 11.21 16.11 11.68
N ALA A 3 9.97 15.64 11.86
CA ALA A 3 9.14 15.12 10.78
C ALA A 3 8.82 16.17 9.71
N GLU A 4 8.56 17.42 10.11
CA GLU A 4 8.18 18.50 9.19
C GLU A 4 9.33 18.91 8.27
N ARG A 5 10.54 19.06 8.81
CA ARG A 5 11.74 19.38 8.00
C ARG A 5 12.06 18.28 7.00
N ILE A 6 11.91 17.01 7.40
CA ILE A 6 12.11 15.87 6.50
C ILE A 6 11.04 15.88 5.40
N ARG A 7 9.77 16.12 5.76
CA ARG A 7 8.69 16.25 4.79
C ARG A 7 8.96 17.35 3.77
N ASP A 8 9.37 18.53 4.22
CA ASP A 8 9.69 19.66 3.34
C ASP A 8 10.86 19.38 2.41
N PHE A 9 11.88 18.66 2.89
CA PHE A 9 12.99 18.22 2.06
C PHE A 9 12.54 17.19 1.02
N LEU A 10 11.84 16.14 1.43
CA LEU A 10 11.42 15.04 0.55
C LEU A 10 10.48 15.53 -0.55
N ARG A 11 9.59 16.49 -0.25
CA ARG A 11 8.69 17.10 -1.25
C ARG A 11 9.42 17.89 -2.35
N LYS A 12 10.65 18.34 -2.10
CA LYS A 12 11.48 19.04 -3.09
C LYS A 12 12.21 18.07 -4.02
N LEU A 13 12.28 16.78 -3.67
CA LEU A 13 12.92 15.78 -4.51
C LEU A 13 12.06 15.43 -5.74
N PRO A 14 12.69 15.11 -6.89
CA PRO A 14 11.97 14.90 -8.14
C PRO A 14 11.09 13.65 -8.08
N HIS A 15 9.86 13.83 -8.55
CA HIS A 15 8.81 12.81 -8.63
C HIS A 15 8.38 12.23 -7.29
N VAL A 16 8.61 12.92 -6.17
CA VAL A 16 8.13 12.46 -4.87
C VAL A 16 6.65 12.79 -4.68
N GLN A 17 5.91 11.82 -4.14
CA GLN A 17 4.53 11.96 -3.72
C GLN A 17 4.41 11.51 -2.26
N GLU A 18 3.54 12.16 -1.50
CA GLU A 18 3.27 11.81 -0.10
C GLU A 18 1.83 11.30 0.05
N THR A 19 1.64 10.31 0.91
CA THR A 19 0.32 9.78 1.28
C THR A 19 0.30 9.46 2.75
N VAL A 20 -0.78 9.79 3.44
CA VAL A 20 -1.02 9.30 4.80
C VAL A 20 -1.59 7.89 4.71
N GLN A 21 -0.98 6.92 5.39
CA GLN A 21 -1.43 5.54 5.48
C GLN A 21 -1.34 5.05 6.94
N TRP A 22 -2.02 3.93 7.22
CA TRP A 22 -1.95 3.23 8.52
C TRP A 22 -2.14 4.17 9.72
N GLY A 23 -3.21 4.97 9.70
CA GLY A 23 -3.44 6.01 10.71
C GLY A 23 -2.65 7.27 10.36
N ASN A 24 -1.53 7.48 11.04
CA ASN A 24 -0.74 8.71 11.01
C ASN A 24 0.66 8.53 10.42
N ASN A 25 0.88 7.49 9.60
CA ASN A 25 2.16 7.29 8.93
C ASN A 25 2.21 8.04 7.60
N LEU A 26 3.20 8.92 7.44
CA LEU A 26 3.45 9.62 6.19
C LEU A 26 4.38 8.79 5.29
N VAL A 27 3.83 8.23 4.23
CA VAL A 27 4.56 7.38 3.29
C VAL A 27 4.94 8.18 2.04
N PHE A 28 6.23 8.19 1.70
CA PHE A 28 6.77 8.84 0.53
C PHE A 28 7.04 7.83 -0.59
N TRP A 29 6.63 8.22 -1.80
CA TRP A 29 6.66 7.41 -3.01
C TRP A 29 7.48 8.10 -4.08
N VAL A 30 8.21 7.31 -4.88
CA VAL A 30 8.76 7.77 -6.15
C VAL A 30 7.76 7.45 -7.25
N GLY A 31 7.15 8.49 -7.79
CA GLY A 31 6.03 8.43 -8.74
C GLY A 31 4.68 8.18 -8.07
N ASP A 32 3.60 8.41 -8.82
CA ASP A 32 2.25 8.12 -8.32
C ASP A 32 2.00 6.60 -8.26
N LYS A 33 1.39 6.14 -7.16
CA LYS A 33 1.03 4.75 -6.91
C LYS A 33 0.24 4.12 -8.06
N VAL A 34 -0.66 4.86 -8.72
CA VAL A 34 -1.49 4.29 -9.80
C VAL A 34 -0.73 4.00 -11.10
N VAL A 35 0.41 4.65 -11.31
CA VAL A 35 1.29 4.41 -12.48
C VAL A 35 2.47 3.52 -12.14
N GLY A 36 2.47 2.89 -10.97
CA GLY A 36 3.51 1.95 -10.52
C GLY A 36 4.61 2.60 -9.68
N GLY A 37 4.32 3.71 -9.02
CA GLY A 37 5.22 4.30 -8.04
C GLY A 37 5.53 3.35 -6.88
N LYS A 38 6.72 3.51 -6.30
CA LYS A 38 7.22 2.68 -5.20
C LYS A 38 7.55 3.54 -3.98
N MET A 39 7.20 3.07 -2.79
CA MET A 39 7.57 3.73 -1.55
C MET A 39 9.06 3.58 -1.25
N PHE A 40 9.64 4.58 -0.60
CA PHE A 40 11.06 4.58 -0.23
C PHE A 40 11.32 5.07 1.20
N THR A 41 10.39 5.83 1.78
CA THR A 41 10.47 6.35 3.15
C THR A 41 9.09 6.35 3.79
N VAL A 42 9.03 6.07 5.09
CA VAL A 42 7.86 6.16 5.96
C VAL A 42 8.26 6.96 7.18
N VAL A 43 7.53 8.02 7.49
CA VAL A 43 7.71 8.81 8.72
C VAL A 43 6.52 8.53 9.63
N ASN A 44 6.81 8.15 10.87
CA ASN A 44 5.77 8.01 11.89
C ASN A 44 5.52 9.39 12.51
N LEU A 45 4.26 9.83 12.54
CA LEU A 45 3.87 11.09 13.16
C LEU A 45 3.33 10.90 14.58
N ASP A 46 3.13 9.65 15.02
CA ASP A 46 2.67 9.35 16.37
C ASP A 46 3.87 9.18 17.32
N GLU A 47 3.69 9.58 18.58
CA GLU A 47 4.65 9.37 19.67
C GLU A 47 4.36 8.05 20.40
N ASP A 48 4.17 6.97 19.64
CA ASP A 48 3.81 5.64 20.15
C ASP A 48 5.03 4.79 20.57
N GLY A 49 6.21 5.40 20.58
CA GLY A 49 7.48 4.73 20.89
C GLY A 49 7.99 3.83 19.77
N GLN A 50 7.35 3.84 18.59
CA GLN A 50 7.90 3.19 17.40
C GLN A 50 8.96 4.05 16.73
N ALA A 51 9.65 3.47 15.75
CA ALA A 51 10.65 4.17 14.98
C ALA A 51 10.07 5.44 14.31
N VAL A 52 10.77 6.56 14.45
CA VAL A 52 10.32 7.87 13.94
C VAL A 52 10.34 7.93 12.41
N ILE A 53 11.24 7.18 11.78
CA ILE A 53 11.35 7.11 10.31
C ILE A 53 11.96 5.78 9.89
N SER A 54 11.45 5.23 8.79
CA SER A 54 11.99 4.05 8.11
C SER A 54 12.25 4.36 6.64
N PHE A 55 13.35 3.86 6.07
CA PHE A 55 13.66 4.10 4.67
C PHE A 55 14.48 2.97 4.04
N SER A 56 14.49 2.94 2.70
CA SER A 56 15.25 1.94 1.95
C SER A 56 16.74 2.29 1.92
N ALA A 57 17.54 1.67 2.79
CA ALA A 57 18.99 1.79 2.79
C ALA A 57 19.64 1.11 1.57
N GLY A 58 19.00 0.05 1.05
CA GLY A 58 19.59 -0.79 0.01
C GLY A 58 20.68 -1.72 0.55
N PRO A 59 21.08 -2.75 -0.20
CA PRO A 59 21.96 -3.79 0.31
C PRO A 59 23.35 -3.28 0.70
N GLU A 60 23.87 -2.28 -0.01
CA GLU A 60 25.23 -1.76 0.20
C GLU A 60 25.43 -1.13 1.58
N ARG A 61 24.47 -0.31 2.02
CA ARG A 61 24.59 0.45 3.28
C ARG A 61 23.84 -0.16 4.46
N TYR A 62 23.03 -1.20 4.22
CA TYR A 62 22.16 -1.77 5.24
C TYR A 62 22.91 -2.24 6.48
N HIS A 63 23.97 -3.02 6.30
CA HIS A 63 24.73 -3.57 7.43
C HIS A 63 25.50 -2.50 8.19
N GLU A 64 26.17 -1.58 7.48
CA GLU A 64 26.86 -0.42 8.06
C GLU A 64 25.91 0.43 8.93
N LEU A 65 24.70 0.71 8.43
CA LEU A 65 23.75 1.54 9.16
C LEU A 65 23.28 0.89 10.46
N LEU A 66 23.14 -0.44 10.50
CA LEU A 66 22.72 -1.17 11.71
C LEU A 66 23.79 -1.19 12.82
N GLU A 67 25.03 -0.82 12.52
CA GLU A 67 26.08 -0.65 13.55
C GLU A 67 25.90 0.66 14.34
N ASN A 68 25.07 1.59 13.84
CA ASN A 68 24.81 2.86 14.52
C ASN A 68 23.76 2.69 15.62
N GLU A 69 24.04 3.27 16.79
CA GLU A 69 23.11 3.23 17.91
C GLU A 69 21.79 3.97 17.57
N GLY A 70 20.66 3.29 17.78
CA GLY A 70 19.34 3.83 17.46
C GLY A 70 18.89 3.63 16.01
N VAL A 71 19.67 2.89 15.22
CA VAL A 71 19.26 2.37 13.91
C VAL A 71 18.97 0.89 14.01
N ILE A 72 17.75 0.50 13.66
CA ILE A 72 17.26 -0.87 13.76
C ILE A 72 16.78 -1.38 12.40
N PRO A 73 16.68 -2.70 12.19
CA PRO A 73 16.02 -3.26 11.03
C PRO A 73 14.57 -2.76 10.97
N ALA A 74 14.12 -2.25 9.83
CA ALA A 74 12.74 -1.76 9.72
C ALA A 74 11.75 -2.92 9.94
N PRO A 75 10.76 -2.77 10.84
CA PRO A 75 9.74 -3.79 11.06
C PRO A 75 9.09 -4.20 9.74
N TYR A 76 8.99 -5.51 9.50
CA TYR A 76 8.42 -6.13 8.28
C TYR A 76 9.18 -5.87 6.95
N LEU A 77 9.99 -4.82 6.86
CA LEU A 77 10.69 -4.39 5.63
C LEU A 77 12.20 -4.68 5.65
N ALA A 78 12.75 -5.14 6.76
CA ALA A 78 14.17 -5.53 6.89
C ALA A 78 14.64 -6.50 5.77
N ARG A 79 13.77 -7.43 5.33
CA ARG A 79 14.06 -8.40 4.25
C ARG A 79 14.39 -7.76 2.90
N ILE A 80 14.00 -6.50 2.69
CA ILE A 80 14.32 -5.74 1.47
C ILE A 80 15.31 -4.60 1.76
N HIS A 81 16.10 -4.74 2.82
CA HIS A 81 17.17 -3.80 3.21
C HIS A 81 16.64 -2.41 3.57
N TRP A 82 15.60 -2.37 4.42
CA TRP A 82 15.09 -1.14 5.02
C TRP A 82 15.53 -1.06 6.47
N VAL A 83 15.98 0.12 6.87
CA VAL A 83 16.32 0.46 8.25
C VAL A 83 15.30 1.44 8.81
N ALA A 84 15.24 1.52 10.13
CA ALA A 84 14.42 2.47 10.85
C ALA A 84 15.25 3.16 11.94
N LEU A 85 15.04 4.47 12.13
CA LEU A 85 15.61 5.19 13.26
C LEU A 85 14.61 5.22 14.40
N GLU A 86 15.05 4.85 15.60
CA GLU A 86 14.24 4.96 16.82
C GLU A 86 14.04 6.41 17.25
N ARG A 87 14.97 7.31 16.88
CA ARG A 87 14.97 8.72 17.27
C ARG A 87 15.62 9.59 16.20
N TRP A 88 15.21 10.86 16.12
CA TRP A 88 15.66 11.80 15.08
C TRP A 88 17.16 12.16 15.12
N HIS A 89 17.85 11.86 16.21
CA HIS A 89 19.26 12.17 16.43
C HIS A 89 20.16 10.93 16.43
N ALA A 90 19.63 9.76 16.04
CA ALA A 90 20.45 8.56 15.87
C ALA A 90 21.45 8.69 14.69
N LEU A 91 21.17 9.58 13.73
CA LEU A 91 22.11 9.97 12.69
C LEU A 91 22.23 11.49 12.63
N SER A 92 23.33 11.97 12.05
CA SER A 92 23.48 13.41 11.80
C SER A 92 22.43 13.89 10.79
N ALA A 93 22.02 15.15 10.88
CA ALA A 93 21.01 15.71 9.98
C ALA A 93 21.41 15.60 8.50
N ASN A 94 22.67 15.92 8.18
CA ASN A 94 23.17 15.88 6.81
C ASN A 94 23.20 14.45 6.28
N GLU A 95 23.71 13.52 7.08
CA GLU A 95 23.76 12.11 6.69
C GLU A 95 22.37 11.54 6.44
N LEU A 96 21.39 11.87 7.29
CA LEU A 96 20.01 11.44 7.08
C LEU A 96 19.42 11.99 5.78
N LEU A 97 19.68 13.26 5.44
CA LEU A 97 19.21 13.86 4.20
C LEU A 97 19.83 13.19 2.96
N ASP A 98 21.12 12.89 3.01
CA ASP A 98 21.83 12.18 1.94
C ASP A 98 21.30 10.75 1.78
N LEU A 99 21.11 10.02 2.89
CA LEU A 99 20.50 8.70 2.93
C LEU A 99 19.10 8.67 2.30
N LEU A 100 18.27 9.67 2.59
CA LEU A 100 16.92 9.76 2.05
C LEU A 100 16.91 10.06 0.56
N LYS A 101 17.84 10.89 0.09
CA LYS A 101 18.06 11.13 -1.34
C LYS A 101 18.51 9.84 -2.04
N ASP A 102 19.44 9.11 -1.45
CA ASP A 102 19.90 7.82 -1.98
C ASP A 102 18.78 6.78 -2.00
N ALA A 103 17.95 6.72 -0.95
CA ALA A 103 16.78 5.84 -0.89
C ALA A 103 15.79 6.14 -2.03
N ARG A 104 15.57 7.43 -2.32
CA ARG A 104 14.77 7.87 -3.46
C ARG A 104 15.39 7.42 -4.78
N ASP A 105 16.69 7.61 -4.97
CA ASP A 105 17.38 7.27 -6.22
C ASP A 105 17.44 5.76 -6.47
N LEU A 106 17.71 4.97 -5.43
CA LEU A 106 17.62 3.51 -5.44
C LEU A 106 16.21 3.06 -5.86
N THR A 107 15.18 3.67 -5.29
CA THR A 107 13.80 3.32 -5.59
C THR A 107 13.40 3.72 -7.00
N TYR A 108 13.84 4.90 -7.47
CA TYR A 108 13.65 5.33 -8.86
C TYR A 108 14.27 4.33 -9.83
N ARG A 109 15.51 3.86 -9.59
CA ARG A 109 16.17 2.85 -10.42
C ARG A 109 15.38 1.54 -10.50
N LYS A 110 14.70 1.16 -9.41
CA LYS A 110 13.85 -0.03 -9.34
C LYS A 110 12.46 0.14 -9.96
N LEU A 111 12.08 1.33 -10.44
CA LEU A 111 10.79 1.53 -11.12
C LEU A 111 10.74 0.81 -12.47
N PRO A 112 9.57 0.27 -12.86
CA PRO A 112 9.37 -0.28 -14.19
C PRO A 112 9.67 0.76 -15.28
N LYS A 113 10.17 0.31 -16.44
CA LYS A 113 10.48 1.20 -17.58
C LYS A 113 9.29 2.09 -17.95
N ARG A 114 8.10 1.48 -18.10
CA ARG A 114 6.85 2.22 -18.38
C ARG A 114 6.58 3.35 -17.38
N THR A 115 6.84 3.14 -16.10
CA THR A 115 6.65 4.16 -15.07
C THR A 115 7.67 5.29 -15.23
N LYS A 116 8.94 4.96 -15.48
CA LYS A 116 9.97 5.97 -15.74
C LYS A 116 9.66 6.80 -16.97
N ASP A 117 9.22 6.17 -18.05
CA ASP A 117 8.83 6.85 -19.30
C ASP A 117 7.69 7.84 -19.05
N LEU A 118 6.68 7.46 -18.26
CA LEU A 118 5.60 8.37 -17.84
C LEU A 118 6.09 9.53 -16.98
N LEU A 119 7.03 9.28 -16.05
CA LEU A 119 7.60 10.33 -15.20
C LEU A 119 8.49 11.30 -15.97
N ALA A 120 9.02 10.89 -17.13
CA ALA A 120 9.80 11.75 -18.03
C ALA A 120 8.93 12.66 -18.92
N LEU A 121 7.61 12.45 -18.96
CA LEU A 121 6.68 13.33 -19.67
C LEU A 121 6.55 14.70 -18.98
N SER A 122 5.90 15.65 -19.66
CA SER A 122 5.53 16.91 -19.04
C SER A 122 4.62 16.67 -17.81
N PRO A 123 4.66 17.55 -16.80
CA PRO A 123 3.80 17.41 -15.61
C PRO A 123 2.31 17.29 -15.96
N ALA A 124 1.83 18.01 -16.98
CA ALA A 124 0.45 17.95 -17.41
C ALA A 124 0.08 16.58 -18.00
N ALA A 125 0.91 16.04 -18.90
CA ALA A 125 0.67 14.73 -19.51
C ALA A 125 0.76 13.59 -18.47
N LEU A 126 1.68 13.70 -17.51
CA LEU A 126 1.75 12.77 -16.38
C LEU A 126 0.47 12.81 -15.55
N GLN A 127 -0.03 14.00 -15.21
CA GLN A 127 -1.27 14.16 -14.45
C GLN A 127 -2.47 13.57 -15.19
N GLU A 128 -2.60 13.83 -16.49
CA GLU A 128 -3.66 13.25 -17.32
C GLU A 128 -3.62 11.72 -17.30
N ALA A 129 -2.45 11.12 -17.57
CA ALA A 129 -2.27 9.67 -17.53
C ALA A 129 -2.61 9.07 -16.15
N VAL A 130 -2.27 9.77 -15.06
CA VAL A 130 -2.64 9.39 -13.69
C VAL A 130 -4.17 9.41 -13.51
N GLN A 131 -4.85 10.47 -13.96
CA GLN A 131 -6.30 10.59 -13.83
C GLN A 131 -7.05 9.55 -14.65
N GLU A 132 -6.64 9.32 -15.90
CA GLU A 132 -7.22 8.27 -16.75
C GLU A 132 -7.06 6.90 -16.11
N ARG A 133 -5.87 6.60 -15.58
CA ARG A 133 -5.61 5.34 -14.89
C ARG A 133 -6.47 5.19 -13.64
N ARG A 134 -6.66 6.25 -12.85
CA ARG A 134 -7.55 6.26 -11.68
C ARG A 134 -9.01 5.98 -12.09
N LYS A 135 -9.52 6.66 -13.11
CA LYS A 135 -10.88 6.43 -13.65
C LYS A 135 -11.08 4.97 -14.08
N LEU A 136 -10.12 4.42 -14.82
CA LEU A 136 -10.16 3.03 -15.27
C LEU A 136 -10.12 2.03 -14.12
N LEU A 137 -9.30 2.27 -13.10
CA LEU A 137 -9.25 1.41 -11.91
C LEU A 137 -10.55 1.48 -11.10
N ALA A 138 -11.14 2.67 -10.95
CA ALA A 138 -12.42 2.84 -10.27
C ALA A 138 -13.57 2.13 -11.02
N ALA A 139 -13.62 2.25 -12.35
CA ALA A 139 -14.61 1.54 -13.17
C ALA A 139 -14.51 0.02 -13.00
N ARG A 140 -13.29 -0.53 -13.04
CA ARG A 140 -13.04 -1.96 -12.81
C ARG A 140 -13.41 -2.41 -11.40
N ALA A 141 -13.14 -1.59 -10.39
CA ALA A 141 -13.53 -1.89 -9.02
C ALA A 141 -15.07 -1.95 -8.85
N ASN A 142 -15.79 -1.01 -9.48
CA ASN A 142 -17.25 -1.01 -9.48
C ASN A 142 -17.83 -2.23 -10.20
N GLU A 143 -17.27 -2.60 -11.36
CA GLU A 143 -17.66 -3.80 -12.10
C GLU A 143 -17.44 -5.08 -11.28
N GLN A 144 -16.28 -5.20 -10.63
CA GLN A 144 -15.97 -6.33 -9.75
C GLN A 144 -16.90 -6.39 -8.52
N ALA A 145 -17.26 -5.23 -7.94
CA ALA A 145 -18.20 -5.17 -6.83
C ALA A 145 -19.61 -5.62 -7.26
N ALA A 146 -20.08 -5.15 -8.43
CA ALA A 146 -21.35 -5.57 -9.01
C ALA A 146 -21.37 -7.08 -9.30
N ALA A 147 -20.30 -7.61 -9.89
CA ALA A 147 -20.16 -9.06 -10.16
C ALA A 147 -20.17 -9.89 -8.86
N LYS A 148 -19.46 -9.46 -7.82
CA LYS A 148 -19.48 -10.12 -6.50
C LYS A 148 -20.87 -10.07 -5.86
N ALA A 149 -21.58 -8.94 -5.94
CA ALA A 149 -22.93 -8.81 -5.42
C ALA A 149 -23.92 -9.73 -6.16
N ALA A 150 -23.84 -9.78 -7.50
CA ALA A 150 -24.66 -10.67 -8.31
C ALA A 150 -24.39 -12.16 -7.99
N ALA A 151 -23.12 -12.55 -7.84
CA ALA A 151 -22.74 -13.91 -7.45
C ALA A 151 -23.29 -14.28 -6.06
N LYS A 152 -23.20 -13.36 -5.09
CA LYS A 152 -23.77 -13.57 -3.74
C LYS A 152 -25.30 -13.74 -3.80
N TYR A 153 -26.00 -12.89 -4.54
CA TYR A 153 -27.45 -12.99 -4.69
C TYR A 153 -27.88 -14.31 -5.36
N ALA A 154 -27.17 -14.74 -6.39
CA ALA A 154 -27.43 -16.02 -7.06
C ALA A 154 -27.23 -17.23 -6.11
N GLN A 155 -26.19 -17.20 -5.28
CA GLN A 155 -25.95 -18.23 -4.26
C GLN A 155 -27.06 -18.27 -3.20
N GLU A 156 -27.50 -17.11 -2.71
CA GLU A 156 -28.60 -17.02 -1.72
C GLU A 156 -29.95 -17.47 -2.31
N ALA A 157 -30.23 -17.14 -3.57
CA ALA A 157 -31.43 -17.58 -4.27
C ALA A 157 -31.43 -19.10 -4.51
N ALA A 158 -30.29 -19.69 -4.88
CA ALA A 158 -30.13 -21.14 -5.02
C ALA A 158 -30.35 -21.86 -3.68
N GLY A 159 -29.75 -21.35 -2.60
CA GLY A 159 -29.92 -21.91 -1.24
C GLY A 159 -31.38 -21.87 -0.75
N LYS A 160 -32.09 -20.77 -1.00
CA LYS A 160 -33.53 -20.65 -0.69
C LYS A 160 -34.39 -21.62 -1.51
N THR A 161 -34.05 -21.81 -2.78
CA THR A 161 -34.77 -22.73 -3.67
C THR A 161 -34.58 -24.20 -3.25
N GLU A 162 -33.36 -24.58 -2.86
CA GLU A 162 -33.05 -25.92 -2.37
C GLU A 162 -33.74 -26.21 -1.02
N ALA A 163 -33.72 -25.24 -0.09
CA ALA A 163 -34.44 -25.33 1.19
C ALA A 163 -35.95 -25.50 0.99
N GLY A 164 -36.53 -24.73 0.06
CA GLY A 164 -37.95 -24.84 -0.32
C GLY A 164 -38.31 -26.23 -0.87
N ARG A 165 -37.49 -26.79 -1.77
CA ARG A 165 -37.68 -28.15 -2.31
C ARG A 165 -37.62 -29.22 -1.21
N LYS A 166 -36.64 -29.14 -0.29
CA LYS A 166 -36.51 -30.10 0.84
C LYS A 166 -37.71 -30.03 1.79
N ALA A 167 -38.19 -28.83 2.13
CA ALA A 167 -39.36 -28.65 2.98
C ALA A 167 -40.64 -29.22 2.34
N GLN A 168 -40.80 -29.05 1.02
CA GLN A 168 -41.97 -29.56 0.30
C GLN A 168 -41.95 -31.10 0.18
N ALA A 169 -40.78 -31.70 -0.01
CA ALA A 169 -40.59 -33.16 0.01
C ALA A 169 -40.91 -33.77 1.38
N ALA A 170 -40.45 -33.15 2.47
CA ALA A 170 -40.75 -33.59 3.84
C ALA A 170 -42.25 -33.58 4.14
N LYS A 171 -42.97 -32.50 3.77
CA LYS A 171 -44.43 -32.42 3.92
C LYS A 171 -45.17 -33.50 3.14
N LYS A 172 -44.73 -33.82 1.91
CA LYS A 172 -45.29 -34.92 1.11
C LYS A 172 -45.06 -36.29 1.76
N ALA A 173 -43.88 -36.53 2.34
CA ALA A 173 -43.57 -37.79 3.03
C ALA A 173 -44.48 -38.01 4.26
N VAL A 174 -44.67 -36.98 5.08
CA VAL A 174 -45.54 -37.04 6.27
C VAL A 174 -47.00 -37.30 5.86
N LYS A 175 -47.51 -36.60 4.84
CA LYS A 175 -48.89 -36.80 4.33
C LYS A 175 -49.10 -38.19 3.71
N LYS A 176 -48.06 -38.80 3.13
CA LYS A 176 -48.11 -40.17 2.60
C LYS A 176 -48.13 -41.20 3.73
N ALA A 177 -47.39 -40.96 4.82
CA ALA A 177 -47.37 -41.82 5.99
C ALA A 177 -48.70 -41.81 6.76
N SER A 178 -49.37 -40.66 6.85
CA SER A 178 -50.66 -40.54 7.55
C SER A 178 -51.86 -41.17 6.81
N ARG A 179 -51.76 -41.38 5.49
CA ARG A 179 -52.80 -42.03 4.67
C ARG A 179 -52.70 -43.56 4.61
N ARG A 180 -51.67 -44.15 5.24
CA ARG A 180 -51.44 -45.61 5.29
C ARG A 180 -51.78 -46.23 6.66
N ARG A 181 -52.32 -45.43 7.59
CA ARG A 181 -53.03 -45.88 8.79
C ARG A 181 -54.52 -45.75 8.54
#